data_AF-A0A8T5GT76-F1
#
_entry.id   AF-A0A8T5GT76-F1
#
_cell.length_a   1.000
_cell.length_b   1.000
_cell.length_c   1.000
_cell.angle_alpha   90.00
_cell.angle_beta   90.00
_cell.angle_gamma   90.00
#
_symmetry.space_group_name_H-M   'P 1'
#
loop_
_entity.id
_entity.type
_entity.pdbx_description
1 polymer ?
#
loop_
_entity_poly.entity_id
_entity_poly.type
_entity_poly.pdbx_seq_one_letter_code
_entity_poly.pdbx_strand_id
1 'polypeptide(L)'
;MSHTWVIDSNCFIHLGSFAADRFLKDIKAMAHGGKHTFCVTPGVHDEVRTVRFQRWKNKPLLLETLAPILTTVPIDEAQIKGLGKLIGERASPQDVDLSLMVLASTLTREGKTVVLVTDDFKMTTTGEKANLGYTTCPPSTFMQRLAELSSIKSKSAFNSLSRRIRAAEMRYAISRVNEYDIQAKLTWMVDSLITTPQSTPQPTPAPKESEPAAEEVLSTALRRVLDGEQIKAKHKKALGQLPEICAPMVELDAHLARLSSQTYSNDVEGAYRMTMLAFSESLEAVGLGLAPLGEKDAELANTAIAGYTQRTET
;
A
#
# COMPACT_ATOMS: atom_id res chain seq x y z
N MET A 1 -11.00 20.19 -3.31
CA MET A 1 -10.63 20.36 -1.89
C MET A 1 -9.11 20.31 -1.79
N SER A 2 -8.50 21.12 -0.93
CA SER A 2 -7.07 21.02 -0.62
C SER A 2 -6.86 19.95 0.44
N HIS A 3 -5.85 19.10 0.26
CA HIS A 3 -5.48 18.07 1.23
C HIS A 3 -4.27 18.53 2.04
N THR A 4 -4.39 18.47 3.36
CA THR A 4 -3.27 18.74 4.26
C THR A 4 -2.72 17.42 4.77
N TRP A 5 -1.45 17.17 4.48
CA TRP A 5 -0.73 15.98 4.91
C TRP A 5 0.19 16.35 6.06
N VAL A 6 -0.05 15.81 7.25
CA VAL A 6 0.92 15.91 8.36
C VAL A 6 1.81 14.69 8.28
N ILE A 7 3.13 14.88 8.17
CA ILE A 7 4.04 13.79 7.80
C ILE A 7 5.01 13.49 8.94
N ASP A 8 5.04 12.23 9.33
CA ASP A 8 5.96 11.66 10.30
C ASP A 8 7.36 11.39 9.72
N SER A 9 8.37 11.34 10.58
CA SER A 9 9.77 11.03 10.31
C SER A 9 9.96 9.72 9.55
N ASN A 10 9.22 8.65 9.90
CA ASN A 10 9.35 7.36 9.22
C ASN A 10 8.99 7.43 7.73
N CYS A 11 8.06 8.30 7.34
CA CYS A 11 7.78 8.55 5.94
C CYS A 11 9.02 9.10 5.21
N PHE A 12 9.72 10.06 5.81
CA PHE A 12 10.94 10.62 5.22
C PHE A 12 12.09 9.60 5.18
N ILE A 13 12.23 8.75 6.19
CA ILE A 13 13.22 7.66 6.17
C ILE A 13 12.97 6.74 4.97
N HIS A 14 11.72 6.32 4.75
CA HIS A 14 11.34 5.53 3.58
C HIS A 14 11.60 6.26 2.25
N LEU A 15 11.29 7.55 2.16
CA LEU A 15 11.61 8.37 0.99
C LEU A 15 13.12 8.41 0.74
N GLY A 16 13.94 8.60 1.77
CA GLY A 16 15.40 8.59 1.69
C GLY A 16 15.94 7.26 1.14
N SER A 17 15.39 6.14 1.58
CA SER A 17 15.81 4.81 1.10
C SER A 17 15.39 4.52 -0.34
N PHE A 18 14.18 4.93 -0.74
CA PHE A 18 13.54 4.39 -1.94
C PHE A 18 13.29 5.41 -3.06
N ALA A 19 13.14 6.70 -2.79
CA ALA A 19 12.79 7.67 -3.82
C ALA A 19 13.91 7.82 -4.87
N ALA A 20 13.52 7.86 -6.15
CA ALA A 20 14.43 8.17 -7.26
C ALA A 20 14.54 9.68 -7.47
N ASP A 21 15.59 10.14 -8.16
CA ASP A 21 15.87 11.58 -8.39
C ASP A 21 14.68 12.36 -8.93
N ARG A 22 13.96 11.76 -9.87
CA ARG A 22 12.76 12.34 -10.47
C ARG A 22 11.64 12.66 -9.48
N PHE A 23 11.59 12.00 -8.32
CA PHE A 23 10.57 12.20 -7.28
C PHE A 23 10.41 13.67 -6.90
N LEU A 24 11.52 14.41 -6.74
CA LEU A 24 11.47 15.80 -6.31
C LEU A 24 10.68 16.68 -7.28
N LYS A 25 10.87 16.46 -8.58
CA LYS A 25 10.15 17.20 -9.62
C LYS A 25 8.65 16.91 -9.55
N ASP A 26 8.30 15.65 -9.37
CA ASP A 26 6.90 15.21 -9.32
C ASP A 26 6.18 15.73 -8.08
N ILE A 27 6.80 15.66 -6.89
CA ILE A 27 6.19 16.14 -5.65
C ILE A 27 6.13 17.68 -5.58
N LYS A 28 7.12 18.41 -6.14
CA LYS A 28 7.06 19.87 -6.26
C LYS A 28 5.88 20.32 -7.12
N ALA A 29 5.65 19.65 -8.25
CA ALA A 29 4.50 19.94 -9.09
C ALA A 29 3.17 19.79 -8.34
N MET A 30 3.08 18.80 -7.43
CA MET A 30 1.90 18.59 -6.57
C MET A 30 1.74 19.70 -5.51
N ALA A 31 2.83 20.15 -4.89
CA ALA A 31 2.80 21.23 -3.90
C ALA A 31 2.40 22.58 -4.53
N HIS A 32 3.01 22.96 -5.65
CA HIS A 32 2.79 24.26 -6.29
C HIS A 32 1.39 24.44 -6.89
N GLY A 33 0.65 23.35 -7.13
CA GLY A 33 -0.74 23.40 -7.57
C GLY A 33 -1.71 23.93 -6.51
N GLY A 34 -1.26 24.21 -5.28
CA GLY A 34 -2.08 24.73 -4.17
C GLY A 34 -3.08 23.72 -3.59
N LYS A 35 -3.10 22.49 -4.12
CA LYS A 35 -4.02 21.42 -3.72
C LYS A 35 -3.47 20.55 -2.59
N HIS A 36 -2.17 20.58 -2.34
CA HIS A 36 -1.51 19.77 -1.33
C HIS A 36 -0.58 20.62 -0.48
N THR A 37 -0.76 20.53 0.83
CA THR A 37 0.13 21.13 1.82
C THR A 37 0.77 20.01 2.61
N PHE A 38 2.10 19.99 2.67
CA PHE A 38 2.87 19.00 3.43
C PHE A 38 3.39 19.68 4.70
N CYS A 39 2.81 19.33 5.84
CA CYS A 39 3.12 19.92 7.13
C CYS A 39 3.94 18.95 7.99
N VAL A 40 4.86 19.52 8.77
CA VAL A 40 5.67 18.79 9.76
C VAL A 40 5.82 19.64 11.02
N THR A 41 6.22 19.03 12.13
CA THR A 41 6.69 19.76 13.32
C THR A 41 8.21 19.87 13.33
N PRO A 42 8.81 20.80 14.11
CA PRO A 42 10.27 20.90 14.22
C PRO A 42 10.96 19.61 14.64
N GLY A 43 10.35 18.80 15.51
CA GLY A 43 10.93 17.55 15.99
C GLY A 43 11.25 16.55 14.87
N VAL A 44 10.44 16.51 13.82
CA VAL A 44 10.69 15.69 12.62
C VAL A 44 12.03 16.06 11.96
N HIS A 45 12.39 17.35 11.95
CA HIS A 45 13.66 17.80 11.35
C HIS A 45 14.87 17.22 12.08
N ASP A 46 14.79 17.11 13.41
CA ASP A 46 15.88 16.57 14.21
C ASP A 46 16.06 15.07 13.99
N GLU A 47 14.95 14.32 13.91
CA GLU A 47 14.96 12.86 13.68
C GLU A 47 15.51 12.49 12.30
N VAL A 48 15.18 13.27 11.28
CA VAL A 48 15.58 12.97 9.89
C VAL A 48 16.74 13.83 9.38
N ARG A 49 17.41 14.56 10.28
CA ARG A 49 18.52 15.48 9.99
C ARG A 49 19.63 14.86 9.14
N THR A 50 19.94 13.59 9.38
CA THR A 50 21.05 12.88 8.70
C THR A 50 20.59 12.02 7.53
N VAL A 51 19.27 11.94 7.28
CA VAL A 51 18.70 11.11 6.23
C VAL A 51 19.08 11.66 4.85
N ARG A 52 19.54 10.76 3.98
CA ARG A 52 19.98 11.07 2.62
C ARG A 52 19.24 10.23 1.59
N PHE A 53 19.06 10.77 0.40
CA PHE A 53 18.51 10.01 -0.73
C PHE A 53 19.50 8.96 -1.25
N GLN A 54 19.35 7.71 -0.83
CA GLN A 54 20.33 6.64 -1.09
C GLN A 54 20.46 6.27 -2.57
N ARG A 55 19.41 6.47 -3.36
CA ARG A 55 19.39 6.12 -4.80
C ARG A 55 19.93 7.22 -5.71
N TRP A 56 20.26 8.38 -5.16
CA TRP A 56 20.71 9.53 -5.95
C TRP A 56 22.24 9.54 -6.01
N LYS A 57 22.80 10.00 -7.13
CA LYS A 57 24.25 9.94 -7.40
C LYS A 57 25.11 10.57 -6.29
N ASN A 58 24.65 11.69 -5.72
CA ASN A 58 25.38 12.44 -4.68
C ASN A 58 24.80 12.27 -3.27
N LYS A 59 23.76 11.44 -3.13
CA LYS A 59 23.04 11.21 -1.87
C LYS A 59 22.81 12.48 -1.05
N PRO A 60 22.14 13.51 -1.63
CA PRO A 60 21.93 14.77 -0.93
C PRO A 60 21.09 14.55 0.35
N LEU A 61 21.21 15.49 1.29
CA LEU A 61 20.38 15.50 2.48
C LEU A 61 18.91 15.68 2.11
N LEU A 62 18.07 14.83 2.68
CA LEU A 62 16.66 14.76 2.32
C LEU A 62 15.94 16.06 2.70
N LEU A 63 16.16 16.57 3.90
CA LEU A 63 15.50 17.79 4.39
C LEU A 63 15.88 19.01 3.57
N GLU A 64 17.17 19.20 3.25
CA GLU A 64 17.61 20.33 2.40
C GLU A 64 16.91 20.30 1.04
N THR A 65 16.70 19.10 0.51
CA THR A 65 16.09 18.90 -0.80
C THR A 65 14.57 19.14 -0.78
N LEU A 66 13.89 18.74 0.30
CA LEU A 66 12.44 18.85 0.46
C LEU A 66 11.99 20.13 1.18
N ALA A 67 12.88 20.88 1.82
CA ALA A 67 12.55 22.11 2.54
C ALA A 67 11.65 23.09 1.77
N PRO A 68 11.84 23.31 0.44
CA PRO A 68 10.99 24.24 -0.32
C PRO A 68 9.52 23.84 -0.43
N ILE A 69 9.15 22.59 -0.11
CA ILE A 69 7.77 22.09 -0.20
C ILE A 69 7.15 21.76 1.17
N LEU A 70 7.94 21.83 2.25
CA LEU A 70 7.50 21.52 3.60
C LEU A 70 7.08 22.79 4.33
N THR A 71 5.96 22.71 5.04
CA THR A 71 5.49 23.75 5.97
C THR A 71 5.77 23.27 7.39
N THR A 72 6.78 23.83 8.04
CA THR A 72 7.10 23.51 9.43
C THR A 72 6.23 24.36 10.36
N VAL A 73 5.45 23.71 11.22
CA VAL A 73 4.57 24.36 12.20
C VAL A 73 5.05 24.03 13.61
N PRO A 74 5.54 25.02 14.37
CA PRO A 74 5.89 24.81 15.77
C PRO A 74 4.62 24.60 16.61
N ILE A 75 4.71 23.71 17.59
CA ILE A 75 3.63 23.39 18.53
C ILE A 75 4.07 23.79 19.93
N ASP A 76 3.17 24.40 20.69
CA ASP A 76 3.42 24.77 22.08
C ASP A 76 3.53 23.51 22.96
N GLU A 77 4.56 23.44 23.80
CA GLU A 77 4.73 22.37 24.78
C GLU A 77 3.50 22.15 25.67
N ALA A 78 2.76 23.21 25.99
CA ALA A 78 1.53 23.12 26.77
C ALA A 78 0.45 22.31 26.05
N GLN A 79 0.38 22.40 24.72
CA GLN A 79 -0.55 21.62 23.91
C GLN A 79 -0.14 20.15 23.85
N ILE A 80 1.17 19.86 23.74
CA ILE A 80 1.71 18.49 23.75
C ILE A 80 1.42 17.83 25.10
N LYS A 81 1.73 18.51 26.21
CA LYS A 81 1.42 18.03 27.57
C LYS A 81 -0.08 17.87 27.79
N GLY A 82 -0.89 18.77 27.23
CA GLY A 82 -2.34 18.71 27.28
C GLY A 82 -2.89 17.46 26.59
N LEU A 83 -2.42 17.17 25.38
CA LEU A 83 -2.80 15.96 24.66
C LEU A 83 -2.32 14.70 25.39
N GLY A 84 -1.06 14.66 25.83
CA GLY A 84 -0.52 13.54 26.61
C GLY A 84 -1.38 13.21 27.83
N LYS A 85 -1.79 14.22 28.60
CA LYS A 85 -2.73 14.03 29.73
C LYS A 85 -4.09 13.49 29.30
N LEU A 86 -4.64 13.97 28.20
CA LEU A 86 -5.95 13.53 27.68
C LEU A 86 -5.93 12.03 27.33
N ILE A 87 -4.85 11.55 26.75
CA ILE A 87 -4.71 10.16 26.29
C ILE A 87 -4.08 9.23 27.35
N GLY A 88 -3.72 9.76 28.52
CA GLY A 88 -3.13 9.01 29.62
C GLY A 88 -1.63 8.73 29.48
N GLU A 89 -0.92 9.43 28.60
CA GLU A 89 0.51 9.27 28.38
C GLU A 89 1.34 10.34 29.11
N ARG A 90 2.50 9.92 29.64
CA ARG A 90 3.50 10.85 30.19
C ARG A 90 4.38 11.37 29.05
N ALA A 91 3.89 12.41 28.39
CA ALA A 91 4.56 13.05 27.27
C ALA A 91 5.79 13.88 27.69
N SER A 92 6.90 13.70 26.98
CA SER A 92 7.98 14.69 26.95
C SER A 92 7.52 15.95 26.21
N PRO A 93 7.99 17.17 26.56
CA PRO A 93 7.74 18.35 25.76
C PRO A 93 8.25 18.25 24.30
N GLN A 94 9.19 17.33 24.05
CA GLN A 94 9.78 17.07 22.72
C GLN A 94 9.25 15.79 22.07
N ASP A 95 8.13 15.25 22.56
CA ASP A 95 7.51 14.07 21.98
C ASP A 95 7.02 14.37 20.56
N VAL A 96 7.73 13.84 19.55
CA VAL A 96 7.51 14.14 18.13
C VAL A 96 6.14 13.62 17.69
N ASP A 97 5.79 12.40 18.09
CA ASP A 97 4.51 11.77 17.75
C ASP A 97 3.34 12.62 18.26
N LEU A 98 3.39 13.01 19.54
CA LEU A 98 2.33 13.85 20.11
C LEU A 98 2.30 15.25 19.47
N SER A 99 3.44 15.82 19.12
CA SER A 99 3.48 17.10 18.40
C SER A 99 2.78 17.00 17.04
N LEU A 100 2.96 15.90 16.31
CA LEU A 100 2.31 15.65 15.03
C LEU A 100 0.80 15.43 15.19
N MET A 101 0.37 14.72 16.23
CA MET A 101 -1.05 14.53 16.55
C MET A 101 -1.73 15.85 16.92
N VAL A 102 -1.07 16.69 17.73
CA VAL A 102 -1.57 18.05 18.06
C VAL A 102 -1.68 18.90 16.80
N LEU A 103 -0.67 18.90 15.93
CA LEU A 103 -0.70 19.62 14.66
C LEU A 103 -1.87 19.16 13.80
N ALA A 104 -2.05 17.84 13.62
CA ALA A 104 -3.11 17.28 12.80
C ALA A 104 -4.51 17.62 13.34
N SER A 105 -4.70 17.53 14.66
CA SER A 105 -5.97 17.90 15.30
C SER A 105 -6.25 19.40 15.20
N THR A 106 -5.25 20.25 15.39
CA THR A 106 -5.38 21.72 15.28
C THR A 106 -5.81 22.11 13.88
N LEU A 107 -5.14 21.59 12.84
CA LEU A 107 -5.48 21.85 11.45
C LEU A 107 -6.88 21.34 11.08
N THR A 108 -7.31 20.22 11.68
CA THR A 108 -8.68 19.70 11.50
C THR A 108 -9.71 20.65 12.10
N ARG A 109 -9.46 21.18 13.30
CA ARG A 109 -10.33 22.17 13.96
C ARG A 109 -10.42 23.50 13.20
N GLU A 110 -9.41 23.82 12.40
CA GLU A 110 -9.43 24.95 11.45
C GLU A 110 -10.27 24.65 10.18
N GLY A 111 -10.89 23.47 10.09
CA GLY A 111 -11.74 23.06 8.96
C GLY A 111 -10.98 22.45 7.78
N LYS A 112 -9.70 22.10 7.93
CA LYS A 112 -8.92 21.43 6.88
C LYS A 112 -9.20 19.94 6.85
N THR A 113 -9.16 19.35 5.66
CA THR A 113 -9.14 17.88 5.51
C THR A 113 -7.72 17.38 5.75
N VAL A 114 -7.48 16.82 6.94
CA VAL A 114 -6.16 16.40 7.40
C VAL A 114 -6.00 14.89 7.36
N VAL A 115 -4.86 14.46 6.80
CA VAL A 115 -4.38 13.08 6.89
C VAL A 115 -3.01 13.08 7.55
N LEU A 116 -2.86 12.36 8.65
CA LEU A 116 -1.58 12.10 9.31
C LEU A 116 -0.93 10.86 8.67
N VAL A 117 0.25 11.05 8.09
CA VAL A 117 1.04 10.01 7.43
C VAL A 117 2.04 9.45 8.41
N THR A 118 1.80 8.23 8.90
CA THR A 118 2.65 7.53 9.88
C THR A 118 2.52 6.03 9.70
N ASP A 119 3.58 5.27 9.96
CA ASP A 119 3.56 3.80 10.03
C ASP A 119 3.33 3.27 11.46
N ASP A 120 3.26 4.17 12.46
CA ASP A 120 2.89 3.81 13.83
C ASP A 120 1.37 3.68 13.97
N PHE A 121 0.94 2.44 14.13
CA PHE A 121 -0.46 2.11 14.31
C PHE A 121 -1.04 2.69 15.61
N LYS A 122 -0.22 2.94 16.64
CA LYS A 122 -0.68 3.54 17.89
C LYS A 122 -1.25 4.93 17.68
N MET A 123 -0.56 5.78 16.90
CA MET A 123 -1.04 7.14 16.60
C MET A 123 -2.42 7.16 15.92
N THR A 124 -2.74 6.11 15.16
CA THR A 124 -4.07 5.89 14.59
C THR A 124 -5.09 5.59 15.68
N THR A 125 -4.86 4.52 16.43
CA THR A 125 -5.83 4.09 17.47
C THR A 125 -6.02 5.13 18.56
N THR A 126 -4.98 5.87 18.93
CA THR A 126 -5.04 6.96 19.90
C THR A 126 -5.84 8.14 19.35
N GLY A 127 -5.62 8.51 18.09
CA GLY A 127 -6.38 9.58 17.43
C GLY A 127 -7.87 9.29 17.34
N GLU A 128 -8.23 8.04 17.04
CA GLU A 128 -9.63 7.57 17.00
C GLU A 128 -10.26 7.56 18.39
N LYS A 129 -9.59 6.95 19.38
CA LYS A 129 -10.08 6.90 20.78
C LYS A 129 -10.27 8.28 21.39
N ALA A 130 -9.37 9.22 21.10
CA ALA A 130 -9.45 10.59 21.58
C ALA A 130 -10.30 11.50 20.67
N ASN A 131 -10.88 10.96 19.59
CA ASN A 131 -11.73 11.68 18.63
C ASN A 131 -11.09 12.98 18.11
N LEU A 132 -9.83 12.91 17.69
CA LEU A 132 -9.04 14.09 17.28
C LEU A 132 -9.41 14.63 15.89
N GLY A 133 -10.29 13.93 15.16
CA GLY A 133 -10.94 14.38 13.93
C GLY A 133 -10.11 14.24 12.64
N TYR A 134 -8.81 13.97 12.72
CA TYR A 134 -7.99 13.66 11.55
C TYR A 134 -8.09 12.18 11.19
N THR A 135 -7.73 11.84 9.95
CA THR A 135 -7.54 10.45 9.52
C THR A 135 -6.05 10.11 9.44
N THR A 136 -5.70 8.84 9.44
CA THR A 136 -4.31 8.39 9.27
C THR A 136 -4.14 7.53 8.02
N CYS A 137 -2.91 7.41 7.53
CA CYS A 137 -2.54 6.37 6.58
C CYS A 137 -1.03 6.08 6.62
N PRO A 138 -0.59 4.86 6.26
CA PRO A 138 0.82 4.55 6.16
C PRO A 138 1.51 5.30 5.01
N PRO A 139 2.84 5.53 5.09
CA PRO A 139 3.64 6.13 4.02
C PRO A 139 3.41 5.53 2.63
N SER A 140 3.22 4.21 2.51
CA SER A 140 2.91 3.59 1.21
C SER A 140 1.55 4.01 0.64
N THR A 141 0.50 4.05 1.47
CA THR A 141 -0.83 4.54 1.08
C THR A 141 -0.79 6.03 0.74
N PHE A 142 -0.02 6.83 1.48
CA PHE A 142 0.21 8.22 1.13
C PHE A 142 0.79 8.37 -0.29
N MET A 143 1.83 7.61 -0.63
CA MET A 143 2.38 7.60 -1.99
C MET A 143 1.37 7.15 -3.04
N GLN A 144 0.53 6.16 -2.74
CA GLN A 144 -0.53 5.73 -3.65
C GLN A 144 -1.58 6.82 -3.87
N ARG A 145 -2.05 7.49 -2.81
CA ARG A 145 -3.00 8.61 -2.91
C ARG A 145 -2.39 9.75 -3.71
N LEU A 146 -1.11 10.06 -3.51
CA LEU A 146 -0.41 11.02 -4.38
C LEU A 146 -0.37 10.56 -5.85
N ALA A 147 -0.19 9.26 -6.12
CA ALA A 147 -0.21 8.73 -7.48
C ALA A 147 -1.57 8.97 -8.16
N GLU A 148 -2.66 8.71 -7.46
CA GLU A 148 -4.03 8.91 -7.94
C GLU A 148 -4.35 10.38 -8.21
N LEU A 149 -3.76 11.29 -7.43
CA LEU A 149 -3.94 12.74 -7.55
C LEU A 149 -2.94 13.38 -8.53
N SER A 150 -1.90 12.65 -8.94
CA SER A 150 -0.84 13.14 -9.83
C SER A 150 -1.20 13.05 -11.31
N SER A 151 -0.38 13.71 -12.14
CA SER A 151 -0.47 13.56 -13.59
C SER A 151 -0.19 12.11 -14.04
N ILE A 152 -0.73 11.71 -15.18
CA ILE A 152 -0.49 10.37 -15.78
C ILE A 152 1.01 10.06 -15.88
N LYS A 153 1.85 11.07 -16.16
CA LYS A 153 3.31 10.92 -16.30
C LYS A 153 4.03 10.62 -14.98
N SER A 154 3.47 11.02 -13.84
CA SER A 154 4.07 10.86 -12.50
C SER A 154 3.44 9.69 -11.74
N LYS A 155 2.23 9.27 -12.11
CA LYS A 155 1.46 8.19 -11.47
C LYS A 155 2.23 6.88 -11.36
N SER A 156 2.90 6.44 -12.43
CA SER A 156 3.66 5.18 -12.42
C SER A 156 4.84 5.23 -11.43
N ALA A 157 5.52 6.37 -11.31
CA ALA A 157 6.64 6.57 -10.39
C ALA A 157 6.17 6.52 -8.93
N PHE A 158 5.08 7.22 -8.60
CA PHE A 158 4.49 7.17 -7.25
C PHE A 158 3.97 5.76 -6.91
N ASN A 159 3.31 5.06 -7.84
CA ASN A 159 2.85 3.68 -7.63
C ASN A 159 4.01 2.71 -7.38
N SER A 160 5.11 2.85 -8.13
CA SER A 160 6.32 2.05 -7.91
C SER A 160 6.95 2.32 -6.54
N LEU A 161 7.00 3.59 -6.14
CA LEU A 161 7.50 3.98 -4.82
C LEU A 161 6.60 3.44 -3.70
N SER A 162 5.28 3.58 -3.82
CA SER A 162 4.27 3.01 -2.92
C SER A 162 4.52 1.51 -2.68
N ARG A 163 4.66 0.71 -3.75
CA ARG A 163 4.90 -0.74 -3.61
C ARG A 163 6.19 -1.07 -2.85
N ARG A 164 7.25 -0.31 -3.10
CA ARG A 164 8.55 -0.54 -2.44
C ARG A 164 8.53 -0.15 -0.96
N ILE A 165 7.88 0.96 -0.64
CA ILE A 165 7.66 1.39 0.75
C ILE A 165 6.78 0.36 1.46
N ARG A 166 5.66 -0.07 0.84
CA ARG A 166 4.76 -1.09 1.40
C ARG A 166 5.48 -2.37 1.75
N ALA A 167 6.31 -2.87 0.83
CA ALA A 167 7.10 -4.07 1.08
C ALA A 167 8.07 -3.88 2.27
N ALA A 168 8.60 -2.67 2.47
CA ALA A 168 9.44 -2.37 3.64
C ALA A 168 8.64 -2.28 4.94
N GLU A 169 7.51 -1.58 4.94
CA GLU A 169 6.58 -1.48 6.07
C GLU A 169 6.09 -2.86 6.52
N MET A 170 5.65 -3.71 5.57
CA MET A 170 5.20 -5.06 5.87
C MET A 170 6.32 -5.93 6.44
N ARG A 171 7.53 -5.90 5.85
CA ARG A 171 8.69 -6.65 6.38
C ARG A 171 9.04 -6.20 7.80
N TYR A 172 9.02 -4.90 8.06
CA TYR A 172 9.30 -4.35 9.38
C TYR A 172 8.21 -4.77 10.39
N ALA A 173 6.94 -4.71 9.99
CA ALA A 173 5.84 -5.17 10.82
C ALA A 173 6.00 -6.65 11.20
N ILE A 174 6.26 -7.51 10.21
CA ILE A 174 6.48 -8.95 10.38
C ILE A 174 7.67 -9.23 11.30
N SER A 175 8.76 -8.47 11.15
CA SER A 175 9.94 -8.64 12.02
C SER A 175 9.67 -8.37 13.50
N ARG A 176 8.57 -7.65 13.81
CA ARG A 176 8.16 -7.27 15.17
C ARG A 176 6.85 -7.96 15.59
N VAL A 177 6.54 -9.12 15.01
CA VAL A 177 5.33 -9.91 15.32
C VAL A 177 5.12 -10.15 16.82
N ASN A 178 6.20 -10.21 17.61
CA ASN A 178 6.13 -10.45 19.05
C ASN A 178 5.95 -9.17 19.90
N GLU A 179 6.01 -7.98 19.30
CA GLU A 179 5.99 -6.70 20.04
C GLU A 179 4.60 -6.06 20.08
N TYR A 180 3.74 -6.35 19.10
CA TYR A 180 2.39 -5.80 19.01
C TYR A 180 1.48 -6.66 18.13
N ASP A 181 0.18 -6.35 18.15
CA ASP A 181 -0.81 -7.02 17.31
C ASP A 181 -0.57 -6.69 15.82
N ILE A 182 0.19 -7.57 15.17
CA ILE A 182 0.52 -7.44 13.76
C ILE A 182 -0.71 -7.61 12.86
N GLN A 183 -1.69 -8.41 13.27
CA GLN A 183 -2.89 -8.66 12.47
C GLN A 183 -3.71 -7.38 12.37
N ALA A 184 -3.90 -6.69 13.49
CA ALA A 184 -4.54 -5.36 13.49
C ALA A 184 -3.78 -4.36 12.62
N LYS A 185 -2.43 -4.33 12.68
CA LYS A 185 -1.62 -3.43 11.86
C LYS A 185 -1.73 -3.74 10.36
N LEU A 186 -1.62 -5.01 9.96
CA LEU A 186 -1.72 -5.41 8.56
C LEU A 186 -3.12 -5.18 8.00
N THR A 187 -4.15 -5.48 8.79
CA THR A 187 -5.55 -5.18 8.44
C THR A 187 -5.73 -3.69 8.22
N TRP A 188 -5.26 -2.84 9.13
CA TRP A 188 -5.31 -1.39 8.97
C TRP A 188 -4.56 -0.89 7.73
N MET A 189 -3.38 -1.47 7.42
CA MET A 189 -2.66 -1.13 6.18
C MET A 189 -3.48 -1.48 4.94
N VAL A 190 -4.16 -2.62 4.92
CA VAL A 190 -5.05 -3.04 3.82
C VAL A 190 -6.27 -2.14 3.74
N ASP A 191 -6.95 -1.87 4.86
CA ASP A 191 -8.13 -1.01 4.92
C ASP A 191 -7.82 0.41 4.46
N SER A 192 -6.64 0.93 4.80
CA SER A 192 -6.17 2.24 4.36
C SER A 192 -6.02 2.34 2.84
N LEU A 193 -5.73 1.22 2.16
CA LEU A 193 -5.62 1.13 0.71
C LEU A 193 -6.98 1.03 0.02
N ILE A 194 -7.93 0.33 0.64
CA ILE A 194 -9.29 0.13 0.12
C ILE A 194 -10.13 1.39 0.35
N THR A 195 -9.94 2.03 1.51
CA THR A 195 -10.60 3.27 1.92
C THR A 195 -9.86 4.47 1.30
N THR A 196 -9.81 4.52 -0.02
CA THR A 196 -9.61 5.80 -0.71
C THR A 196 -10.91 6.58 -0.56
N PRO A 197 -10.91 7.83 -0.05
CA PRO A 197 -12.14 8.60 0.07
C PRO A 197 -12.79 8.72 -1.30
N GLN A 198 -13.89 7.99 -1.53
CA GLN A 198 -14.73 8.17 -2.68
C GLN A 198 -15.28 9.59 -2.63
N SER A 199 -14.73 10.47 -3.46
CA SER A 199 -15.50 11.65 -3.87
C SER A 199 -16.73 11.10 -4.61
N THR A 200 -17.91 11.37 -4.08
CA THR A 200 -19.21 11.03 -4.67
C THR A 200 -19.19 11.19 -6.20
N PRO A 201 -19.71 10.20 -6.96
CA PRO A 201 -19.60 10.18 -8.40
C PRO A 201 -20.49 11.26 -9.02
N GLN A 202 -19.88 12.26 -9.65
CA GLN A 202 -20.55 13.01 -10.71
C GLN A 202 -20.54 12.15 -11.98
N PRO A 203 -21.68 12.02 -12.69
CA PRO A 203 -21.73 11.29 -13.95
C PRO A 203 -21.06 12.13 -15.04
N THR A 204 -19.87 11.72 -15.46
CA THR A 204 -19.21 12.22 -16.67
C THR A 204 -18.60 11.03 -17.41
N PRO A 205 -18.62 11.05 -18.76
CA PRO A 205 -18.65 9.86 -19.59
C PRO A 205 -17.32 9.10 -19.57
N ALA A 206 -17.44 7.80 -19.84
CA ALA A 206 -16.37 6.79 -19.83
C ALA A 206 -14.98 7.34 -20.25
N PRO A 207 -13.94 7.17 -19.41
CA PRO A 207 -12.58 7.49 -19.79
C PRO A 207 -12.12 6.58 -20.94
N LYS A 208 -11.51 7.16 -21.97
CA LYS A 208 -10.76 6.40 -22.96
C LYS A 208 -9.57 5.72 -22.28
N GLU A 209 -9.54 4.39 -22.39
CA GLU A 209 -8.49 3.50 -21.91
C GLU A 209 -7.10 3.98 -22.38
N SER A 210 -6.19 4.22 -21.44
CA SER A 210 -4.75 4.17 -21.70
C SER A 210 -4.37 2.70 -21.82
N GLU A 211 -3.82 2.28 -22.97
CA GLU A 211 -3.40 0.90 -23.20
C GLU A 211 -2.45 0.42 -22.09
N PRO A 212 -2.81 -0.65 -21.34
CA PRO A 212 -1.89 -1.27 -20.39
C PRO A 212 -0.71 -1.90 -21.14
N ALA A 213 0.42 -2.11 -20.46
CA ALA A 213 1.52 -2.87 -21.04
C ALA A 213 0.98 -4.23 -21.54
N ALA A 214 1.34 -4.65 -22.75
CA ALA A 214 0.72 -5.80 -23.39
C ALA A 214 0.72 -7.08 -22.53
N GLU A 215 1.72 -7.23 -21.67
CA GLU A 215 1.87 -8.34 -20.70
C GLU A 215 0.89 -8.22 -19.50
N GLU A 216 0.64 -7.03 -18.96
CA GLU A 216 -0.38 -6.79 -17.92
C GLU A 216 -1.80 -7.01 -18.47
N VAL A 217 -2.02 -6.68 -19.75
CA VAL A 217 -3.29 -6.96 -20.43
C VAL A 217 -3.51 -8.47 -20.56
N LEU A 218 -2.47 -9.21 -20.92
CA LEU A 218 -2.57 -10.66 -21.17
C LEU A 218 -2.67 -11.46 -19.87
N SER A 219 -1.94 -11.10 -18.81
CA SER A 219 -2.09 -11.78 -17.50
C SER A 219 -3.47 -11.55 -16.89
N THR A 220 -4.01 -10.33 -17.03
CA THR A 220 -5.40 -10.02 -16.63
C THR A 220 -6.40 -10.80 -17.49
N ALA A 221 -6.18 -10.90 -18.80
CA ALA A 221 -7.04 -11.70 -19.67
C ALA A 221 -6.99 -13.20 -19.32
N LEU A 222 -5.82 -13.74 -18.96
CA LEU A 222 -5.69 -15.13 -18.53
C LEU A 222 -6.46 -15.39 -17.23
N ARG A 223 -6.31 -14.52 -16.22
CA ARG A 223 -7.10 -14.63 -14.97
C ARG A 223 -8.61 -14.64 -15.24
N ARG A 224 -9.09 -13.70 -16.05
CA ARG A 224 -10.51 -13.63 -16.43
C ARG A 224 -11.01 -14.91 -17.11
N VAL A 225 -10.18 -15.55 -17.93
CA VAL A 225 -10.53 -16.84 -18.54
C VAL A 225 -10.59 -17.96 -17.50
N LEU A 226 -9.65 -18.00 -16.54
CA LEU A 226 -9.66 -18.97 -15.45
C LEU A 226 -10.88 -18.80 -14.54
N ASP A 227 -11.34 -17.56 -14.36
CA ASP A 227 -12.56 -17.23 -13.61
C ASP A 227 -13.85 -17.49 -14.44
N GLY A 228 -13.74 -18.04 -15.65
CA GLY A 228 -14.86 -18.41 -16.51
C GLY A 228 -15.45 -17.29 -17.37
N GLU A 229 -14.80 -16.13 -17.42
CA GLU A 229 -15.26 -14.98 -18.21
C GLU A 229 -14.88 -15.07 -19.70
N GLN A 230 -15.70 -14.43 -20.55
CA GLN A 230 -15.42 -14.30 -21.98
C GLN A 230 -14.44 -13.15 -22.25
N ILE A 231 -13.38 -13.43 -23.03
CA ILE A 231 -12.37 -12.43 -23.45
C ILE A 231 -12.39 -12.19 -24.96
N LYS A 232 -11.83 -11.05 -25.40
CA LYS A 232 -11.72 -10.71 -26.84
C LYS A 232 -10.90 -11.77 -27.59
N ALA A 233 -11.32 -12.12 -28.81
CA ALA A 233 -10.67 -13.15 -29.64
C ALA A 233 -9.16 -12.92 -29.86
N LYS A 234 -8.71 -11.65 -29.93
CA LYS A 234 -7.28 -11.29 -30.01
C LYS A 234 -6.48 -11.79 -28.81
N HIS A 235 -7.03 -11.66 -27.59
CA HIS A 235 -6.37 -12.12 -26.37
C HIS A 235 -6.45 -13.64 -26.25
N LYS A 236 -7.57 -14.25 -26.64
CA LYS A 236 -7.69 -15.72 -26.68
C LYS A 236 -6.62 -16.36 -27.58
N LYS A 237 -6.36 -15.76 -28.75
CA LYS A 237 -5.30 -16.21 -29.66
C LYS A 237 -3.90 -15.99 -29.09
N ALA A 238 -3.68 -14.89 -28.37
CA ALA A 238 -2.39 -14.55 -27.78
C ALA A 238 -2.05 -15.40 -26.53
N LEU A 239 -3.06 -15.88 -25.81
CA LEU A 239 -2.89 -16.75 -24.64
C LEU A 239 -2.59 -18.22 -25.01
N GLY A 240 -2.86 -18.62 -26.25
CA GLY A 240 -2.56 -19.97 -26.73
C GLY A 240 -3.13 -21.05 -25.81
N GLN A 241 -2.25 -21.94 -25.34
CA GLN A 241 -2.58 -23.09 -24.47
C GLN A 241 -2.56 -22.74 -22.97
N LEU A 242 -2.17 -21.52 -22.59
CA LEU A 242 -2.05 -21.13 -21.18
C LEU A 242 -3.32 -21.32 -20.34
N PRO A 243 -4.55 -21.08 -20.85
CA PRO A 243 -5.76 -21.36 -20.11
C PRO A 243 -5.94 -22.84 -19.77
N GLU A 244 -5.59 -23.73 -20.68
CA GLU A 244 -5.68 -25.19 -20.49
C GLU A 244 -4.60 -25.67 -19.52
N ILE A 245 -3.37 -25.14 -19.66
CA ILE A 245 -2.25 -25.45 -18.76
C ILE A 245 -2.54 -24.99 -17.33
N CYS A 246 -3.19 -23.84 -17.14
CA CYS A 246 -3.51 -23.28 -15.81
C CYS A 246 -4.83 -23.81 -15.21
N ALA A 247 -5.62 -24.59 -15.96
CA ALA A 247 -6.90 -25.11 -15.50
C ALA A 247 -6.85 -25.91 -14.17
N PRO A 248 -5.80 -26.71 -13.87
CA PRO A 248 -5.70 -27.43 -12.60
C PRO A 248 -5.76 -26.51 -11.36
N MET A 249 -5.29 -25.26 -11.48
CA MET A 249 -5.35 -24.28 -10.38
C MET A 249 -6.78 -23.82 -10.08
N VAL A 250 -7.68 -23.85 -11.06
CA VAL A 250 -9.11 -23.57 -10.86
C VAL A 250 -9.78 -24.71 -10.11
N GLU A 251 -9.39 -25.95 -10.39
CA GLU A 251 -9.91 -27.14 -9.69
C GLU A 251 -9.49 -27.15 -8.21
N LEU A 252 -8.31 -26.61 -7.90
CA LEU A 252 -7.85 -26.39 -6.52
C LEU A 252 -8.75 -25.41 -5.75
N ASP A 253 -9.19 -24.33 -6.38
CA ASP A 253 -10.14 -23.39 -5.76
C ASP A 253 -11.50 -24.05 -5.51
N ALA A 254 -11.95 -24.90 -6.45
CA ALA A 254 -13.16 -25.70 -6.27
C ALA A 254 -13.01 -26.77 -5.17
N HIS A 255 -11.80 -27.29 -4.93
CA HIS A 255 -11.49 -28.14 -3.78
C HIS A 255 -11.60 -27.36 -2.47
N LEU A 256 -11.01 -26.17 -2.37
CA LEU A 256 -11.12 -25.29 -1.20
C LEU A 256 -12.58 -24.90 -0.89
N ALA A 257 -13.37 -24.56 -1.91
CA ALA A 257 -14.79 -24.25 -1.76
C ALA A 257 -15.63 -25.46 -1.30
N ARG A 258 -15.20 -26.68 -1.62
CA ARG A 258 -15.83 -27.92 -1.12
C ARG A 258 -15.48 -28.18 0.35
N LEU A 259 -14.27 -27.84 0.79
CA LEU A 259 -13.88 -27.94 2.19
C LEU A 259 -14.68 -26.99 3.09
N SER A 260 -15.02 -25.79 2.60
CA SER A 260 -15.81 -24.82 3.35
C SER A 260 -17.31 -25.14 3.41
N SER A 261 -17.80 -25.96 2.48
CA SER A 261 -19.23 -26.34 2.36
C SER A 261 -19.54 -27.75 2.88
N GLN A 262 -18.56 -28.66 2.88
CA GLN A 262 -18.69 -29.97 3.52
C GLN A 262 -18.28 -29.88 4.99
N THR A 263 -19.14 -30.41 5.86
CA THR A 263 -18.89 -30.59 7.28
C THR A 263 -17.75 -31.60 7.50
N TYR A 264 -16.49 -31.26 7.20
CA TYR A 264 -15.30 -31.94 7.72
C TYR A 264 -15.18 -31.64 9.21
N SER A 265 -16.20 -32.03 9.98
CA SER A 265 -16.36 -31.60 11.36
C SER A 265 -15.32 -32.19 12.30
N ASN A 266 -14.56 -33.23 11.93
CA ASN A 266 -13.68 -33.93 12.88
C ASN A 266 -12.30 -34.35 12.34
N ASP A 267 -11.94 -34.14 11.07
CA ASP A 267 -10.64 -34.55 10.52
C ASP A 267 -9.94 -33.41 9.75
N VAL A 268 -9.48 -32.42 10.51
CA VAL A 268 -8.74 -31.26 10.00
C VAL A 268 -7.41 -31.69 9.37
N GLU A 269 -6.75 -32.70 9.95
CA GLU A 269 -5.45 -33.21 9.48
C GLU A 269 -5.58 -33.96 8.15
N GLY A 270 -6.66 -34.74 7.97
CA GLY A 270 -7.00 -35.36 6.70
C GLY A 270 -7.31 -34.32 5.61
N ALA A 271 -8.10 -33.30 5.94
CA ALA A 271 -8.41 -32.21 5.01
C ALA A 271 -7.14 -31.45 4.58
N TYR A 272 -6.25 -31.13 5.53
CA TYR A 272 -4.97 -30.48 5.25
C TYR A 272 -4.09 -31.30 4.30
N ARG A 273 -3.91 -32.60 4.58
CA ARG A 273 -3.12 -33.50 3.73
C ARG A 273 -3.69 -33.63 2.32
N MET A 274 -5.02 -33.72 2.18
CA MET A 274 -5.68 -33.77 0.88
C MET A 274 -5.51 -32.47 0.10
N THR A 275 -5.57 -31.31 0.76
CA THR A 275 -5.32 -30.01 0.13
C THR A 275 -3.87 -29.89 -0.33
N MET A 276 -2.91 -30.30 0.50
CA MET A 276 -1.49 -30.27 0.13
C MET A 276 -1.18 -31.20 -1.05
N LEU A 277 -1.82 -32.38 -1.11
CA LEU A 277 -1.70 -33.29 -2.23
C LEU A 277 -2.26 -32.66 -3.52
N ALA A 278 -3.50 -32.15 -3.48
CA ALA A 278 -4.14 -31.50 -4.62
C ALA A 278 -3.35 -30.27 -5.11
N PHE A 279 -2.75 -29.51 -4.17
CA PHE A 279 -1.90 -28.37 -4.50
C PHE A 279 -0.61 -28.80 -5.20
N SER A 280 0.06 -29.83 -4.69
CA SER A 280 1.27 -30.40 -5.31
C SER A 280 0.98 -30.92 -6.72
N GLU A 281 -0.11 -31.67 -6.89
CA GLU A 281 -0.52 -32.22 -8.20
C GLU A 281 -0.86 -31.10 -9.19
N SER A 282 -1.53 -30.03 -8.72
CA SER A 282 -1.87 -28.87 -9.56
C SER A 282 -0.62 -28.11 -10.02
N LEU A 283 0.34 -27.89 -9.12
CA LEU A 283 1.61 -27.24 -9.46
C LEU A 283 2.48 -28.09 -10.39
N GLU A 284 2.50 -29.41 -10.19
CA GLU A 284 3.23 -30.34 -11.07
C GLU A 284 2.63 -30.34 -12.47
N ALA A 285 1.30 -30.44 -12.60
CA ALA A 285 0.60 -30.41 -13.88
C ALA A 285 0.85 -29.09 -14.64
N VAL A 286 0.76 -27.95 -13.95
CA VAL A 286 1.08 -26.64 -14.53
C VAL A 286 2.57 -26.58 -14.92
N GLY A 287 3.47 -27.02 -14.05
CA GLY A 287 4.91 -27.02 -14.32
C GLY A 287 5.30 -27.86 -15.55
N LEU A 288 4.72 -29.05 -15.69
CA LEU A 288 4.91 -29.91 -16.86
C LEU A 288 4.33 -29.28 -18.14
N GLY A 289 3.18 -28.61 -18.04
CA GLY A 289 2.56 -27.90 -19.17
C GLY A 289 3.32 -26.66 -19.60
N LEU A 290 4.00 -25.96 -18.68
CA LEU A 290 4.84 -24.80 -18.95
C LEU A 290 6.25 -25.15 -19.41
N ALA A 291 6.77 -26.33 -19.05
CA ALA A 291 8.13 -26.78 -19.41
C ALA A 291 8.49 -26.67 -20.92
N PRO A 292 7.59 -26.97 -21.88
CA PRO A 292 7.89 -26.78 -23.31
C PRO A 292 7.75 -25.33 -23.81
N LEU A 293 7.28 -24.40 -22.97
CA LEU A 293 7.04 -23.00 -23.32
C LEU A 293 8.21 -22.09 -22.95
N GLY A 294 8.20 -20.86 -23.47
CA GLY A 294 9.22 -19.86 -23.17
C GLY A 294 9.03 -19.18 -21.81
N GLU A 295 10.08 -18.53 -21.32
CA GLU A 295 10.11 -17.80 -20.04
C GLU A 295 8.93 -16.80 -19.89
N LYS A 296 8.56 -16.12 -20.97
CA LYS A 296 7.44 -15.16 -20.98
C LYS A 296 6.08 -15.80 -20.68
N ASP A 297 5.84 -16.99 -21.22
CA ASP A 297 4.58 -17.71 -21.03
C ASP A 297 4.52 -18.27 -19.59
N ALA A 298 5.66 -18.71 -19.07
CA ALA A 298 5.80 -19.14 -17.67
C ALA A 298 5.58 -17.98 -16.68
N GLU A 299 6.15 -16.80 -16.93
CA GLU A 299 5.91 -15.60 -16.11
C GLU A 299 4.45 -15.18 -16.12
N LEU A 300 3.80 -15.23 -17.28
CA LEU A 300 2.40 -14.86 -17.44
C LEU A 300 1.47 -15.84 -16.71
N ALA A 301 1.73 -17.14 -16.81
CA ALA A 301 1.02 -18.18 -16.09
C ALA A 301 1.21 -18.06 -14.57
N ASN A 302 2.45 -17.95 -14.10
CA ASN A 302 2.77 -17.79 -12.68
C ASN A 302 2.10 -16.54 -12.08
N THR A 303 2.10 -15.44 -12.83
CA THR A 303 1.38 -14.22 -12.43
C THR A 303 -0.12 -14.46 -12.35
N ALA A 304 -0.70 -15.16 -13.32
CA ALA A 304 -2.14 -15.43 -13.33
C ALA A 304 -2.56 -16.33 -12.16
N ILE A 305 -1.81 -17.40 -11.87
CA ILE A 305 -2.17 -18.40 -10.87
C ILE A 305 -1.77 -18.04 -9.42
N ALA A 306 -0.93 -17.01 -9.22
CA ALA A 306 -0.43 -16.61 -7.90
C ALA A 306 -1.53 -16.43 -6.84
N GLY A 307 -2.73 -15.98 -7.23
CA GLY A 307 -3.86 -15.84 -6.31
C GLY A 307 -4.40 -17.18 -5.79
N TYR A 308 -4.36 -18.23 -6.61
CA TYR A 308 -4.80 -19.58 -6.24
C TYR A 308 -3.82 -20.24 -5.28
N THR A 309 -2.52 -20.08 -5.54
CA THR A 309 -1.43 -20.49 -4.64
C THR A 309 -1.58 -19.83 -3.28
N GLN A 310 -1.73 -18.50 -3.25
CA GLN A 310 -1.86 -17.75 -1.99
C GLN A 310 -3.05 -18.21 -1.16
N ARG A 311 -4.23 -18.46 -1.77
CA ARG A 311 -5.42 -18.93 -1.06
C ARG A 311 -5.29 -20.34 -0.48
N THR A 312 -4.42 -21.17 -1.06
CA THR A 312 -4.21 -22.54 -0.60
C THR A 312 -3.23 -22.60 0.57
N GLU A 313 -2.29 -21.67 0.62
CA GLU A 313 -1.28 -21.57 1.68
C GLU A 313 -1.80 -20.87 2.97
N THR A 314 -2.95 -20.19 2.90
CA THR A 314 -3.58 -19.43 4.01
C THR A 314 -4.83 -20.10 4.54
#